data_AF-A0A078M081-F1
#
_entry.id   AF-A0A078M081-F1
#
_cell.length_a   1.000
_cell.length_b   1.000
_cell.length_c   1.000
_cell.angle_alpha   90.00
_cell.angle_beta   90.00
_cell.angle_gamma   90.00
#
_symmetry.space_group_name_H-M   'P 1'
#
loop_
_entity.id
_entity.type
_entity.pdbx_description
1 polymer ?
#
loop_
_entity_poly.entity_id
_entity_poly.type
_entity_poly.pdbx_seq_one_letter_code
_entity_poly.pdbx_strand_id
1 'polypeptide(L)'
;MEVGMVRQRRLADKIVEQLETMILEGTLKPGERLPAERVLAEQFGVSRPSLREAIQKLAAKGLLVSRHGGGNFVVESLGSTFSDPLLHLLENNTDAQRDLLEFRHTLEGSCAYYAALRATEVDQRRLGEAFAALQECYSREGNVSRAEEGAADARFHLAIAEASHNAVLLHTIRGLFDMLKRNVVTNIGGMYALRNETRVMLMKQHQELYDAIIERRASDARDVIHRHINYVQEVLAEGQQEAQRLARAHRREGGKG
;
A
#
# COMPACT_ATOMS: atom_id res chain seq x y z
N MET A 1 -48.93 -19.66 19.95
CA MET A 1 -48.28 -18.35 19.89
C MET A 1 -47.51 -18.27 18.59
N GLU A 2 -48.02 -17.50 17.64
CA GLU A 2 -47.38 -17.29 16.34
C GLU A 2 -46.39 -16.12 16.49
N VAL A 3 -45.10 -16.44 16.65
CA VAL A 3 -44.05 -15.42 16.73
C VAL A 3 -43.66 -15.04 15.30
N GLY A 4 -44.30 -13.99 14.79
CA GLY A 4 -44.08 -13.43 13.47
C GLY A 4 -42.94 -12.41 13.42
N MET A 5 -42.07 -12.62 12.44
CA MET A 5 -41.14 -11.70 11.77
C MET A 5 -39.87 -11.19 12.48
N VAL A 6 -38.78 -11.94 12.29
CA VAL A 6 -37.39 -11.48 12.43
C VAL A 6 -36.87 -11.02 11.06
N ARG A 7 -37.09 -9.75 10.68
CA ARG A 7 -36.61 -9.20 9.38
C ARG A 7 -35.46 -8.20 9.50
N GLN A 8 -35.43 -7.39 10.56
CA GLN A 8 -34.52 -6.25 10.64
C GLN A 8 -33.07 -6.65 10.93
N ARG A 9 -32.86 -7.59 11.88
CA ARG A 9 -31.54 -8.14 12.23
C ARG A 9 -30.85 -8.77 11.01
N ARG A 10 -31.58 -9.63 10.26
CA ARG A 10 -31.07 -10.29 9.05
C ARG A 10 -30.69 -9.31 7.94
N LEU A 11 -31.40 -8.18 7.80
CA LEU A 11 -31.06 -7.18 6.80
C LEU A 11 -29.80 -6.40 7.19
N ALA A 12 -29.67 -6.01 8.46
CA ALA A 12 -28.45 -5.39 8.97
C ALA A 12 -27.24 -6.32 8.80
N ASP A 13 -27.40 -7.62 9.06
CA ASP A 13 -26.32 -8.61 8.87
C ASP A 13 -25.87 -8.70 7.40
N LYS A 14 -26.80 -8.68 6.43
CA LYS A 14 -26.45 -8.63 5.01
C LYS A 14 -25.70 -7.36 4.61
N ILE A 15 -26.08 -6.22 5.18
CA ILE A 15 -25.36 -4.95 4.94
C ILE A 15 -23.93 -5.03 5.51
N VAL A 16 -23.77 -5.64 6.69
CA VAL A 16 -22.45 -5.91 7.29
C VAL A 16 -21.61 -6.77 6.34
N GLU A 17 -22.14 -7.91 5.87
CA GLU A 17 -21.42 -8.82 4.95
C GLU A 17 -20.97 -8.09 3.67
N GLN A 18 -21.82 -7.25 3.08
CA GLN A 18 -21.47 -6.48 1.88
C GLN A 18 -20.37 -5.45 2.15
N LEU A 19 -20.47 -4.69 3.25
CA LEU A 19 -19.43 -3.72 3.61
C LEU A 19 -18.11 -4.39 4.00
N GLU A 20 -18.17 -5.55 4.67
CA GLU A 20 -16.98 -6.37 4.95
C GLU A 20 -16.30 -6.84 3.67
N THR A 21 -17.09 -7.29 2.70
CA THR A 21 -16.58 -7.70 1.38
C THR A 21 -15.91 -6.52 0.67
N MET A 22 -16.55 -5.34 0.66
CA MET A 22 -15.97 -4.14 0.05
C MET A 22 -14.66 -3.70 0.72
N ILE A 23 -14.54 -3.83 2.04
CA ILE A 23 -13.29 -3.56 2.77
C ILE A 23 -12.23 -4.62 2.44
N LEU A 24 -12.62 -5.90 2.44
CA LEU A 24 -11.73 -7.03 2.18
C LEU A 24 -11.15 -7.00 0.75
N GLU A 25 -11.96 -6.66 -0.23
CA GLU A 25 -11.54 -6.49 -1.63
C GLU A 25 -10.79 -5.18 -1.87
N GLY A 26 -10.77 -4.27 -0.89
CA GLY A 26 -10.13 -2.97 -0.99
C GLY A 26 -10.90 -1.94 -1.83
N THR A 27 -12.17 -2.22 -2.16
CA THR A 27 -13.11 -1.26 -2.74
C THR A 27 -13.32 -0.07 -1.81
N LEU A 28 -13.46 -0.34 -0.50
CA LEU A 28 -13.40 0.66 0.56
C LEU A 28 -11.99 0.64 1.17
N LYS A 29 -11.26 1.75 1.05
CA LYS A 29 -9.85 1.85 1.48
C LYS A 29 -9.75 2.24 2.97
N PRO A 30 -8.68 1.82 3.67
CA PRO A 30 -8.37 2.34 5.01
C PRO A 30 -8.38 3.88 5.06
N GLY A 31 -9.04 4.45 6.07
CA GLY A 31 -9.22 5.90 6.22
C GLY A 31 -10.29 6.51 5.32
N GLU A 32 -10.88 5.76 4.40
CA GLU A 32 -11.92 6.26 3.50
C GLU A 32 -13.21 6.59 4.27
N ARG A 33 -13.80 7.74 3.96
CA ARG A 33 -15.07 8.18 4.53
C ARG A 33 -16.22 7.50 3.78
N LEU A 34 -17.08 6.80 4.51
CA LEU A 34 -18.33 6.29 3.95
C LEU A 34 -19.25 7.46 3.55
N PRO A 35 -20.08 7.30 2.50
CA PRO A 35 -21.13 8.27 2.20
C PRO A 35 -22.02 8.53 3.41
N ALA A 36 -22.64 9.71 3.45
CA ALA A 36 -23.57 10.06 4.53
C ALA A 36 -24.67 8.98 4.65
N GLU A 37 -25.07 8.63 5.89
CA GLU A 37 -26.00 7.50 6.15
C GLU A 37 -27.25 7.55 5.26
N ARG A 38 -27.77 8.75 4.96
CA ARG A 38 -28.92 8.91 4.06
C ARG A 38 -28.62 8.42 2.64
N VAL A 39 -27.51 8.88 2.07
CA VAL A 39 -27.08 8.54 0.70
C VAL A 39 -26.72 7.06 0.63
N LEU A 40 -25.99 6.55 1.63
CA LEU A 40 -25.61 5.15 1.66
C LEU A 40 -26.84 4.24 1.79
N ALA A 41 -27.83 4.61 2.62
CA ALA A 41 -29.07 3.84 2.75
C ALA A 41 -29.86 3.79 1.43
N GLU A 42 -29.87 4.91 0.68
CA GLU A 42 -30.46 4.97 -0.66
C GLU A 42 -29.71 4.07 -1.65
N GLN A 43 -28.38 4.06 -1.64
CA GLN A 43 -27.56 3.19 -2.49
C GLN A 43 -27.77 1.70 -2.21
N PHE A 44 -27.90 1.31 -0.94
CA PHE A 44 -28.19 -0.06 -0.54
C PHE A 44 -29.68 -0.43 -0.70
N GLY A 45 -30.57 0.53 -0.96
CA GLY A 45 -32.01 0.30 -1.02
C GLY A 45 -32.63 -0.13 0.31
N VAL A 46 -32.09 0.34 1.44
CA VAL A 46 -32.46 -0.08 2.79
C VAL A 46 -32.93 1.08 3.67
N SER A 47 -33.55 0.76 4.80
CA SER A 47 -33.95 1.76 5.79
C SER A 47 -32.73 2.31 6.56
N ARG A 48 -32.76 3.61 6.92
CA ARG A 48 -31.71 4.25 7.72
C ARG A 48 -31.43 3.55 9.06
N PRO A 49 -32.44 3.08 9.83
CA PRO A 49 -32.18 2.33 11.06
C PRO A 49 -31.39 1.04 10.82
N SER A 50 -31.70 0.29 9.76
CA SER A 50 -30.98 -0.95 9.43
C SER A 50 -29.52 -0.67 9.03
N LEU A 51 -29.26 0.39 8.26
CA LEU A 51 -27.90 0.80 7.94
C LEU A 51 -27.13 1.22 9.20
N ARG A 52 -27.76 1.99 10.09
CA ARG A 52 -27.12 2.43 11.34
C ARG A 52 -26.74 1.25 12.23
N GLU A 53 -27.61 0.24 12.33
CA GLU A 53 -27.29 -1.00 13.05
C GLU A 53 -26.07 -1.72 12.43
N ALA A 54 -26.01 -1.81 11.09
CA ALA A 54 -24.86 -2.40 10.41
C ALA A 54 -23.55 -1.64 10.68
N ILE A 55 -23.58 -0.30 10.62
CA ILE A 55 -22.44 0.56 10.94
C ILE A 55 -21.98 0.35 12.39
N GLN A 56 -22.91 0.27 13.34
CA GLN A 56 -22.57 0.00 14.75
C GLN A 56 -21.91 -1.37 14.93
N LYS A 57 -22.39 -2.41 14.23
CA LYS A 57 -21.76 -3.74 14.24
C LYS A 57 -20.34 -3.70 13.67
N LEU A 58 -20.13 -3.01 12.55
CA LEU A 58 -18.81 -2.87 11.94
C LEU A 58 -17.85 -2.06 12.84
N ALA A 59 -18.34 -1.03 13.53
CA ALA A 59 -17.56 -0.29 14.51
C ALA A 59 -17.17 -1.16 15.70
N ALA A 60 -18.08 -1.99 16.20
CA ALA A 60 -17.78 -2.96 17.27
C ALA A 60 -16.76 -4.02 16.84
N LYS A 61 -16.71 -4.39 15.55
CA LYS A 61 -15.67 -5.26 14.96
C LYS A 61 -14.33 -4.54 14.72
N GLY A 62 -14.24 -3.23 14.97
CA GLY A 62 -13.04 -2.44 14.69
C GLY A 62 -12.78 -2.20 13.21
N LEU A 63 -13.79 -2.35 12.35
CA LEU A 63 -13.66 -2.12 10.89
C LEU A 63 -14.01 -0.69 10.50
N LEU A 64 -14.87 -0.03 11.28
CA LEU A 64 -15.23 1.38 11.11
C LEU A 64 -14.98 2.19 12.39
N VAL A 65 -14.76 3.48 12.21
CA VAL A 65 -14.71 4.48 13.30
C VAL A 65 -15.62 5.65 12.96
N SER A 66 -16.50 6.02 13.90
CA SER A 66 -17.32 7.22 13.80
C SER A 66 -16.56 8.42 14.37
N ARG A 67 -16.38 9.48 13.58
CA ARG A 67 -15.79 10.75 14.06
C ARG A 67 -16.91 11.75 14.31
N HIS A 68 -16.89 12.44 15.47
CA HIS A 68 -17.92 13.41 15.84
C HIS A 68 -18.04 14.52 14.78
N GLY A 69 -19.25 14.73 14.24
CA GLY A 69 -19.49 15.68 13.13
C GLY A 69 -18.88 15.29 11.77
N GLY A 70 -18.04 14.25 11.72
CA GLY A 70 -17.23 13.87 10.55
C GLY A 70 -17.78 12.69 9.74
N GLY A 71 -18.71 11.90 10.27
CA GLY A 71 -19.24 10.70 9.60
C GLY A 71 -18.51 9.40 10.00
N ASN A 72 -18.72 8.35 9.23
CA ASN A 72 -18.12 7.03 9.47
C ASN A 72 -16.96 6.80 8.50
N PHE A 73 -15.87 6.25 9.01
CA PHE A 73 -14.64 6.02 8.26
C PHE A 73 -14.22 4.58 8.42
N VAL A 74 -13.65 4.01 7.36
CA VAL A 74 -12.91 2.77 7.41
C VAL A 74 -11.68 2.98 8.30
N VAL A 75 -11.40 2.07 9.23
CA VAL A 75 -10.27 2.23 10.16
C VAL A 75 -8.94 2.32 9.40
N GLU A 76 -8.09 3.28 9.75
CA GLU A 76 -6.81 3.50 9.06
C GLU A 76 -5.84 2.33 9.26
N SER A 77 -5.89 1.68 10.42
CA SER A 77 -5.03 0.54 10.78
C SER A 77 -5.60 -0.83 10.39
N LEU A 78 -6.47 -0.89 9.38
CA LEU A 78 -6.95 -2.15 8.79
C LEU A 78 -5.78 -2.89 8.12
N GLY A 79 -5.03 -3.64 8.91
CA GLY A 79 -3.79 -4.26 8.48
C GLY A 79 -2.54 -3.77 9.21
N SER A 80 -2.63 -3.08 10.35
CA SER A 80 -1.47 -2.92 11.23
C SER A 80 -1.08 -4.29 11.80
N THR A 81 -0.38 -5.09 11.01
CA THR A 81 0.17 -6.40 11.41
C THR A 81 1.11 -6.25 12.61
N PHE A 82 1.66 -5.04 12.79
CA PHE A 82 2.58 -4.67 13.85
C PHE A 82 2.03 -3.48 14.65
N SER A 83 2.34 -3.45 15.95
CA SER A 83 2.02 -2.31 16.81
C SER A 83 3.02 -1.16 16.63
N ASP A 84 2.58 0.07 16.87
CA ASP A 84 3.41 1.29 16.75
C ASP A 84 4.79 1.20 17.44
N PRO A 85 4.92 0.63 18.67
CA PRO A 85 6.23 0.53 19.32
C PRO A 85 7.18 -0.45 18.62
N LEU A 86 6.68 -1.59 18.14
CA LEU A 86 7.51 -2.57 17.41
C LEU A 86 7.94 -2.00 16.07
N LEU A 87 7.04 -1.28 15.38
CA LEU A 87 7.38 -0.57 14.15
C LEU A 87 8.58 0.34 14.39
N HIS A 88 8.54 1.23 15.38
CA HIS A 88 9.66 2.11 15.68
C HIS A 88 11.00 1.40 15.98
N LEU A 89 10.97 0.20 16.58
CA LEU A 89 12.19 -0.59 16.80
C LEU A 89 12.74 -1.15 15.49
N LEU A 90 11.88 -1.66 14.61
CA LEU A 90 12.26 -2.17 13.29
C LEU A 90 12.81 -1.05 12.41
N GLU A 91 12.17 0.13 12.45
CA GLU A 91 12.59 1.32 11.69
C GLU A 91 14.02 1.77 12.02
N ASN A 92 14.43 1.67 13.28
CA ASN A 92 15.73 2.15 13.76
C ASN A 92 16.82 1.08 13.74
N ASN A 93 16.54 -0.12 13.23
CA ASN A 93 17.47 -1.24 13.18
C ASN A 93 17.78 -1.62 11.72
N THR A 94 19.06 -1.52 11.32
CA THR A 94 19.50 -1.80 9.95
C THR A 94 19.29 -3.24 9.52
N ASP A 95 19.43 -4.22 10.41
CA ASP A 95 19.20 -5.63 10.09
C ASP A 95 17.70 -5.88 9.88
N ALA A 96 16.85 -5.31 10.75
CA ALA A 96 15.40 -5.39 10.57
C ALA A 96 14.91 -4.71 9.28
N GLN A 97 15.56 -3.63 8.84
CA GLN A 97 15.27 -3.00 7.54
C GLN A 97 15.62 -3.92 6.36
N ARG A 98 16.66 -4.76 6.49
CA ARG A 98 17.01 -5.76 5.48
C ARG A 98 15.99 -6.88 5.45
N ASP A 99 15.63 -7.43 6.61
CA ASP A 99 14.57 -8.44 6.75
C ASP A 99 13.26 -7.96 6.11
N LEU A 100 12.95 -6.67 6.25
CA LEU A 100 11.77 -6.05 5.65
C LEU A 100 11.83 -5.99 4.13
N LEU A 101 13.01 -5.71 3.55
CA LEU A 101 13.20 -5.74 2.10
C LEU A 101 13.16 -7.18 1.55
N GLU A 102 13.65 -8.16 2.28
CA GLU A 102 13.51 -9.59 1.93
C GLU A 102 12.04 -10.04 1.96
N PHE A 103 11.29 -9.57 2.96
CA PHE A 103 9.85 -9.80 3.05
C PHE A 103 9.10 -9.16 1.87
N ARG A 104 9.43 -7.91 1.51
CA ARG A 104 8.91 -7.25 0.30
C ARG A 104 9.20 -8.06 -0.95
N HIS A 105 10.45 -8.47 -1.14
CA HIS A 105 10.86 -9.27 -2.30
C HIS A 105 9.97 -10.49 -2.48
N THR A 106 9.71 -11.22 -1.39
CA THR A 106 8.87 -12.44 -1.40
C THR A 106 7.41 -12.14 -1.76
N LEU A 107 6.82 -11.13 -1.12
CA LEU A 107 5.40 -10.82 -1.31
C LEU A 107 5.11 -10.14 -2.64
N GLU A 108 5.94 -9.18 -3.03
CA GLU A 108 5.77 -8.44 -4.28
C GLU A 108 5.97 -9.35 -5.50
N GLY A 109 6.88 -10.32 -5.42
CA GLY A 109 7.00 -11.40 -6.42
C GLY A 109 5.70 -12.17 -6.63
N SER A 110 5.04 -12.54 -5.53
CA SER A 110 3.73 -13.21 -5.58
C SER A 110 2.63 -12.29 -6.11
N CYS A 111 2.62 -11.01 -5.72
CA CYS A 111 1.66 -10.03 -6.21
C CYS A 111 1.77 -9.85 -7.72
N ALA A 112 2.99 -9.63 -8.25
CA ALA A 112 3.23 -9.45 -9.68
C ALA A 112 2.83 -10.68 -10.48
N TYR A 113 3.19 -11.88 -10.01
CA TYR A 113 2.80 -13.14 -10.63
C TYR A 113 1.27 -13.27 -10.76
N TYR A 114 0.55 -13.07 -9.66
CA TYR A 114 -0.91 -13.19 -9.68
C TYR A 114 -1.59 -12.04 -10.40
N ALA A 115 -1.04 -10.84 -10.38
CA ALA A 115 -1.55 -9.70 -11.15
C ALA A 115 -1.51 -10.01 -12.64
N ALA A 116 -0.40 -10.51 -13.16
CA ALA A 116 -0.29 -10.91 -14.56
C ALA A 116 -1.29 -12.01 -14.96
N LEU A 117 -1.66 -12.90 -14.03
CA LEU A 117 -2.65 -13.96 -14.28
C LEU A 117 -4.11 -13.49 -14.19
N ARG A 118 -4.40 -12.53 -13.30
CA ARG A 118 -5.77 -12.27 -12.82
C ARG A 118 -6.27 -10.85 -13.12
N ALA A 119 -5.40 -9.91 -13.50
CA ALA A 119 -5.78 -8.54 -13.75
C ALA A 119 -6.93 -8.46 -14.78
N THR A 120 -8.00 -7.80 -14.37
CA THR A 120 -9.12 -7.45 -15.23
C THR A 120 -8.80 -6.19 -16.05
N GLU A 121 -9.63 -5.86 -17.03
CA GLU A 121 -9.48 -4.59 -17.77
C GLU A 121 -9.55 -3.36 -16.86
N VAL A 122 -10.32 -3.44 -15.76
CA VAL A 122 -10.39 -2.37 -14.76
C VAL A 122 -9.05 -2.23 -14.05
N ASP A 123 -8.44 -3.35 -13.67
CA ASP A 123 -7.15 -3.37 -12.99
C ASP A 123 -6.03 -2.89 -13.93
N GLN A 124 -6.05 -3.30 -15.20
CA GLN A 124 -5.09 -2.84 -16.21
C GLN A 124 -5.13 -1.33 -16.41
N ARG A 125 -6.34 -0.73 -16.43
CA ARG A 125 -6.49 0.74 -16.49
C ARG A 125 -5.93 1.42 -15.24
N ARG A 126 -6.29 0.94 -14.05
CA ARG A 126 -5.78 1.49 -12.78
C ARG A 126 -4.27 1.37 -12.66
N LEU A 127 -3.71 0.24 -13.07
CA LEU A 127 -2.27 0.02 -13.11
C LEU A 127 -1.59 0.95 -14.11
N GLY A 128 -2.19 1.16 -15.29
CA GLY A 128 -1.73 2.13 -16.27
C GLY A 128 -1.74 3.58 -15.76
N GLU A 129 -2.80 3.99 -15.05
CA GLU A 129 -2.88 5.30 -14.41
C GLU A 129 -1.80 5.47 -13.34
N ALA A 130 -1.61 4.48 -12.47
CA ALA A 130 -0.57 4.49 -11.44
C ALA A 130 0.83 4.55 -12.05
N PHE A 131 1.07 3.80 -13.12
CA PHE A 131 2.35 3.78 -13.84
C PHE A 131 2.63 5.10 -14.57
N ALA A 132 1.63 5.69 -15.23
CA ALA A 132 1.76 7.00 -15.87
C ALA A 132 2.09 8.10 -14.84
N ALA A 133 1.43 8.09 -13.69
CA ALA A 133 1.73 9.01 -12.60
C ALA A 133 3.17 8.83 -12.06
N LEU A 134 3.67 7.59 -12.00
CA LEU A 134 5.04 7.29 -11.64
C LEU A 134 6.04 7.84 -12.67
N GLN A 135 5.80 7.61 -13.96
CA GLN A 135 6.63 8.15 -15.05
C GLN A 135 6.68 9.67 -15.04
N GLU A 136 5.52 10.32 -14.91
CA GLU A 136 5.43 11.79 -14.89
C GLU A 136 6.23 12.37 -13.72
N CYS A 137 6.05 11.80 -12.53
CA CYS A 137 6.82 12.13 -11.33
C CYS A 137 8.33 12.02 -11.62
N TYR A 138 8.75 10.98 -12.35
CA TYR A 138 10.16 10.74 -12.62
C TYR A 138 10.72 11.54 -13.81
N SER A 139 9.88 12.07 -14.69
CA SER A 139 10.34 12.95 -15.79
C SER A 139 10.64 14.39 -15.34
N ARG A 140 10.12 14.81 -14.18
CA ARG A 140 10.28 16.18 -13.66
C ARG A 140 11.63 16.33 -12.94
N GLU A 141 12.70 16.59 -13.69
CA GLU A 141 14.02 16.85 -13.12
C GLU A 141 13.98 18.05 -12.15
N GLY A 142 14.48 17.87 -10.93
CA GLY A 142 14.71 18.94 -9.93
C GLY A 142 13.49 19.51 -9.19
N ASN A 143 12.26 19.10 -9.53
CA ASN A 143 11.03 19.73 -9.01
C ASN A 143 10.12 18.80 -8.18
N VAL A 144 10.57 17.58 -7.85
CA VAL A 144 9.77 16.60 -7.12
C VAL A 144 10.41 16.31 -5.78
N SER A 145 9.61 16.34 -4.72
CA SER A 145 10.11 16.01 -3.39
C SER A 145 10.32 14.50 -3.26
N ARG A 146 11.30 14.08 -2.45
CA ARG A 146 11.51 12.67 -2.07
C ARG A 146 10.22 11.97 -1.65
N ALA A 147 9.37 12.70 -0.94
CA ALA A 147 8.11 12.17 -0.45
C ALA A 147 7.10 11.89 -1.57
N GLU A 148 7.10 12.72 -2.60
CA GLU A 148 6.24 12.55 -3.78
C GLU A 148 6.71 11.38 -4.64
N GLU A 149 8.02 11.21 -4.83
CA GLU A 149 8.59 10.06 -5.54
C GLU A 149 8.25 8.74 -4.83
N GLY A 150 8.53 8.66 -3.52
CA GLY A 150 8.21 7.47 -2.73
C GLY A 150 6.71 7.16 -2.68
N ALA A 151 5.84 8.19 -2.72
CA ALA A 151 4.39 8.00 -2.78
C ALA A 151 3.93 7.50 -4.16
N ALA A 152 4.53 7.96 -5.25
CA ALA A 152 4.22 7.48 -6.59
C ALA A 152 4.65 6.01 -6.76
N ASP A 153 5.84 5.65 -6.30
CA ASP A 153 6.38 4.29 -6.27
C ASP A 153 5.44 3.36 -5.50
N ALA A 154 5.12 3.70 -4.24
CA ALA A 154 4.20 2.92 -3.42
C ALA A 154 2.82 2.72 -4.06
N ARG A 155 2.28 3.75 -4.74
CA ARG A 155 0.99 3.64 -5.45
C ARG A 155 1.03 2.63 -6.59
N PHE A 156 2.14 2.57 -7.34
CA PHE A 156 2.30 1.60 -8.41
C PHE A 156 2.35 0.16 -7.87
N HIS A 157 3.17 -0.10 -6.85
CA HIS A 157 3.25 -1.42 -6.21
C HIS A 157 1.93 -1.85 -5.56
N LEU A 158 1.21 -0.91 -4.94
CA LEU A 158 -0.13 -1.18 -4.39
C LEU A 158 -1.15 -1.52 -5.48
N ALA A 159 -1.10 -0.87 -6.65
CA ALA A 159 -1.96 -1.21 -7.78
C ALA A 159 -1.70 -2.64 -8.29
N ILE A 160 -0.44 -3.09 -8.29
CA ILE A 160 -0.07 -4.48 -8.60
C ILE A 160 -0.67 -5.44 -7.56
N ALA A 161 -0.57 -5.12 -6.27
CA ALA A 161 -1.15 -5.93 -5.21
C ALA A 161 -2.68 -6.02 -5.31
N GLU A 162 -3.37 -4.93 -5.67
CA GLU A 162 -4.82 -4.92 -5.94
C GLU A 162 -5.14 -5.84 -7.14
N ALA A 163 -4.40 -5.71 -8.24
CA ALA A 163 -4.57 -6.54 -9.44
C ALA A 163 -4.29 -8.03 -9.21
N SER A 164 -3.62 -8.40 -8.11
CA SER A 164 -3.36 -9.81 -7.76
C SER A 164 -4.61 -10.61 -7.37
N HIS A 165 -5.73 -9.92 -7.08
CA HIS A 165 -6.97 -10.53 -6.58
C HIS A 165 -6.71 -11.52 -5.43
N ASN A 166 -5.80 -11.17 -4.54
CA ASN A 166 -5.49 -11.92 -3.33
C ASN A 166 -5.57 -10.96 -2.14
N ALA A 167 -6.71 -11.00 -1.43
CA ALA A 167 -6.99 -10.10 -0.32
C ALA A 167 -5.92 -10.18 0.78
N VAL A 168 -5.37 -11.37 1.05
CA VAL A 168 -4.31 -11.52 2.06
C VAL A 168 -3.05 -10.79 1.61
N LEU A 169 -2.59 -11.02 0.38
CA LEU A 169 -1.42 -10.32 -0.16
C LEU A 169 -1.64 -8.80 -0.18
N LEU A 170 -2.82 -8.34 -0.62
CA LEU A 170 -3.18 -6.92 -0.66
C LEU A 170 -3.06 -6.26 0.71
N HIS A 171 -3.70 -6.84 1.74
CA HIS A 171 -3.70 -6.24 3.07
C HIS A 171 -2.33 -6.35 3.75
N THR A 172 -1.56 -7.43 3.51
CA THR A 172 -0.19 -7.53 4.01
C THR A 172 0.73 -6.49 3.37
N ILE A 173 0.65 -6.29 2.04
CA ILE A 173 1.43 -5.27 1.33
C ILE A 173 1.00 -3.85 1.74
N ARG A 174 -0.30 -3.60 1.96
CA ARG A 174 -0.78 -2.30 2.48
C ARG A 174 -0.20 -1.97 3.85
N GLY A 175 -0.29 -2.91 4.80
CA GLY A 175 0.30 -2.73 6.13
C GLY A 175 1.81 -2.50 6.07
N LEU A 176 2.49 -3.19 5.16
CA LEU A 176 3.91 -3.00 4.88
C LEU A 176 4.20 -1.61 4.32
N PHE A 177 3.46 -1.13 3.31
CA PHE A 177 3.63 0.22 2.78
C PHE A 177 3.31 1.30 3.81
N ASP A 178 2.37 1.08 4.74
CA ASP A 178 2.09 2.02 5.81
C ASP A 178 3.21 2.09 6.86
N MET A 179 3.79 0.95 7.23
CA MET A 179 5.04 0.90 8.01
C MET A 179 6.17 1.65 7.28
N LEU A 180 6.25 1.43 5.98
CA LEU A 180 7.25 2.04 5.14
C LEU A 180 6.96 3.50 4.81
N LYS A 181 5.75 4.06 4.98
CA LYS A 181 5.50 5.50 4.74
C LYS A 181 6.40 6.38 5.62
N ARG A 182 6.90 5.87 6.75
CA ARG A 182 7.88 6.54 7.60
C ARG A 182 9.35 6.32 7.17
N ASN A 183 9.64 5.29 6.36
CA ASN A 183 10.99 4.87 5.92
C ASN A 183 11.24 4.84 4.39
N VAL A 184 10.32 4.36 3.55
CA VAL A 184 10.36 4.38 2.07
C VAL A 184 10.24 5.78 1.50
N VAL A 185 9.35 6.61 2.03
CA VAL A 185 9.21 8.03 1.61
C VAL A 185 10.54 8.78 1.81
N THR A 186 11.33 8.39 2.80
CA THR A 186 12.63 8.95 3.17
C THR A 186 13.82 8.24 2.50
N ASN A 187 13.82 6.91 2.45
CA ASN A 187 14.93 6.08 1.91
C ASN A 187 14.82 5.85 0.41
N ILE A 188 13.66 5.41 -0.10
CA ILE A 188 13.43 5.24 -1.55
C ILE A 188 13.31 6.61 -2.22
N GLY A 189 12.54 7.53 -1.64
CA GLY A 189 12.49 8.92 -2.11
C GLY A 189 13.86 9.60 -2.11
N GLY A 190 14.78 9.22 -1.22
CA GLY A 190 16.16 9.72 -1.21
C GLY A 190 17.11 9.00 -2.16
N MET A 191 16.79 7.77 -2.55
CA MET A 191 17.61 6.95 -3.45
C MET A 191 17.73 7.58 -4.83
N TYR A 192 16.62 8.10 -5.35
CA TYR A 192 16.55 8.68 -6.68
C TYR A 192 17.34 9.99 -6.81
N ALA A 193 17.64 10.64 -5.69
CA ALA A 193 18.51 11.82 -5.63
C ALA A 193 20.01 11.46 -5.63
N LEU A 194 20.39 10.19 -5.48
CA LEU A 194 21.80 9.78 -5.39
C LEU A 194 22.52 9.88 -6.74
N ARG A 195 21.91 9.39 -7.83
CA ARG A 195 22.50 9.38 -9.19
C ARG A 195 21.43 9.32 -10.29
N ASN A 196 21.63 10.06 -11.39
CA ASN A 196 20.75 10.00 -12.57
C ASN A 196 20.63 8.58 -13.16
N GLU A 197 21.73 7.81 -13.15
CA GLU A 197 21.75 6.43 -13.66
C GLU A 197 20.79 5.50 -12.88
N THR A 198 20.71 5.67 -11.56
CA THR A 198 19.81 4.91 -10.68
C THR A 198 18.35 5.17 -11.03
N ARG A 199 17.99 6.44 -11.27
CA ARG A 199 16.64 6.84 -11.67
C ARG A 199 16.25 6.21 -13.02
N VAL A 200 17.16 6.25 -13.99
CA VAL A 200 16.94 5.64 -15.32
C VAL A 200 16.76 4.12 -15.20
N MET A 201 17.59 3.44 -14.41
CA MET A 201 17.48 1.99 -14.21
C MET A 201 16.16 1.60 -13.55
N LEU A 202 15.76 2.29 -12.49
CA LEU A 202 14.51 2.00 -11.76
C LEU A 202 13.29 2.22 -12.64
N MET A 203 13.26 3.30 -13.43
CA MET A 203 12.15 3.52 -14.36
C MET A 203 12.09 2.44 -15.45
N LYS A 204 13.26 2.00 -15.97
CA LYS A 204 13.32 0.89 -16.92
C LYS A 204 12.75 -0.40 -16.32
N GLN A 205 13.10 -0.73 -15.08
CA GLN A 205 12.57 -1.92 -14.39
C GLN A 205 11.06 -1.83 -14.14
N HIS A 206 10.54 -0.64 -13.78
CA HIS A 206 9.09 -0.43 -13.64
C HIS A 206 8.35 -0.61 -14.97
N GLN A 207 8.92 -0.13 -16.08
CA GLN A 207 8.37 -0.36 -17.43
C GLN A 207 8.34 -1.85 -17.77
N GLU A 208 9.46 -2.57 -17.59
CA GLU A 208 9.52 -4.02 -17.84
C GLU A 208 8.48 -4.79 -17.02
N LEU A 209 8.23 -4.36 -15.78
CA LEU A 209 7.26 -4.97 -14.88
C LEU A 209 5.83 -4.69 -15.34
N TYR A 210 5.52 -3.43 -15.67
CA TYR A 210 4.23 -3.03 -16.21
C TYR A 210 3.91 -3.84 -17.47
N ASP A 211 4.84 -3.90 -18.43
CA ASP A 211 4.66 -4.63 -19.68
C ASP A 211 4.44 -6.13 -19.43
N ALA A 212 5.21 -6.74 -18.53
CA ALA A 212 5.03 -8.15 -18.18
C ALA A 212 3.64 -8.45 -17.58
N ILE A 213 3.08 -7.53 -16.79
CA ILE A 213 1.73 -7.68 -16.22
C ILE A 213 0.65 -7.50 -17.30
N ILE A 214 0.76 -6.46 -18.13
CA ILE A 214 -0.22 -6.16 -19.20
C ILE A 214 -0.23 -7.26 -20.26
N GLU A 215 0.94 -7.77 -20.64
CA GLU A 215 1.11 -8.87 -21.59
C GLU A 215 0.88 -10.26 -20.96
N ARG A 216 0.49 -10.32 -19.68
CA ARG A 216 0.17 -11.54 -18.93
C ARG A 216 1.32 -12.56 -18.85
N ARG A 217 2.56 -12.08 -18.83
CA ARG A 217 3.78 -12.89 -18.66
C ARG A 217 4.09 -13.08 -17.18
N ALA A 218 3.35 -13.97 -16.51
CA ALA A 218 3.38 -14.09 -15.05
C ALA A 218 4.74 -14.44 -14.44
N SER A 219 5.48 -15.38 -15.04
CA SER A 219 6.84 -15.71 -14.60
C SER A 219 7.78 -14.52 -14.76
N ASP A 220 7.73 -13.85 -15.91
CA ASP A 220 8.56 -12.68 -16.19
C ASP A 220 8.24 -11.52 -15.24
N ALA A 221 6.96 -11.27 -14.94
CA ALA A 221 6.54 -10.25 -14.00
C ALA A 221 7.15 -10.48 -12.61
N ARG A 222 7.14 -11.74 -12.14
CA ARG A 222 7.81 -12.13 -10.89
C ARG A 222 9.32 -11.93 -10.94
N ASP A 223 9.96 -12.32 -12.03
CA ASP A 223 11.42 -12.24 -12.15
C ASP A 223 11.90 -10.78 -12.30
N VAL A 224 11.12 -9.93 -12.98
CA VAL A 224 11.39 -8.49 -13.07
C VAL A 224 11.28 -7.83 -11.69
N ILE A 225 10.21 -8.07 -10.93
CA ILE A 225 10.06 -7.45 -9.61
C ILE A 225 11.13 -7.94 -8.63
N HIS A 226 11.54 -9.21 -8.69
CA HIS A 226 12.67 -9.71 -7.90
C HIS A 226 13.96 -8.95 -8.22
N ARG A 227 14.31 -8.80 -9.51
CA ARG A 227 15.48 -8.00 -9.93
C ARG A 227 15.37 -6.55 -9.47
N HIS A 228 14.18 -5.97 -9.53
CA HIS A 228 13.93 -4.61 -9.10
C HIS A 228 14.17 -4.43 -7.59
N ILE A 229 13.57 -5.28 -6.74
CA ILE A 229 13.73 -5.17 -5.29
C ILE A 229 15.20 -5.44 -4.87
N ASN A 230 15.88 -6.38 -5.52
CA ASN A 230 17.31 -6.62 -5.29
C ASN A 230 18.16 -5.39 -5.64
N TYR A 231 17.89 -4.76 -6.78
CA TYR A 231 18.57 -3.52 -7.17
C TYR A 231 18.32 -2.38 -6.16
N VAL A 232 17.07 -2.22 -5.69
CA VAL A 232 16.74 -1.26 -4.62
C VAL A 232 17.52 -1.58 -3.34
N GLN A 233 17.62 -2.84 -2.93
CA GLN A 233 18.41 -3.25 -1.76
C GLN A 233 19.89 -2.87 -1.89
N GLU A 234 20.49 -3.13 -3.06
CA GLU A 234 21.89 -2.81 -3.35
C GLU A 234 22.14 -1.30 -3.24
N VAL A 235 21.32 -0.49 -3.91
CA VAL A 235 21.49 0.97 -3.90
C VAL A 235 21.28 1.55 -2.49
N LEU A 236 20.32 1.06 -1.71
CA LEU A 236 20.15 1.48 -0.31
C LEU A 236 21.40 1.14 0.52
N ALA A 237 21.92 -0.08 0.37
CA ALA A 237 23.10 -0.52 1.11
C ALA A 237 24.32 0.33 0.77
N GLU A 238 24.55 0.66 -0.51
CA GLU A 238 25.63 1.54 -0.95
C GLU A 238 25.50 2.95 -0.35
N GLY A 239 24.29 3.54 -0.41
CA GLY A 239 24.02 4.85 0.16
C GLY A 239 24.27 4.90 1.67
N GLN A 240 23.84 3.88 2.41
CA GLN A 240 24.10 3.76 3.85
C GLN A 240 25.60 3.62 4.16
N GLN A 241 26.32 2.79 3.41
CA GLN A 241 27.76 2.62 3.59
C GLN A 241 28.55 3.91 3.32
N GLU A 242 28.14 4.67 2.31
CA GLU A 242 28.75 5.97 2.00
C GLU A 242 28.49 6.99 3.11
N ALA A 243 27.25 7.11 3.59
CA ALA A 243 26.92 7.97 4.71
C ALA A 243 27.73 7.61 5.98
N GLN A 244 27.92 6.31 6.26
CA GLN A 244 28.77 5.85 7.37
C GLN A 244 30.25 6.19 7.17
N ARG A 245 30.77 6.14 5.92
CA ARG A 245 32.13 6.56 5.59
C ARG A 245 32.33 8.05 5.83
N LEU A 246 31.42 8.89 5.33
CA LEU A 246 31.44 10.34 5.54
C LEU A 246 31.32 10.72 7.02
N ALA A 247 30.39 10.11 7.76
CA ALA A 247 30.25 10.35 9.19
C ALA A 247 31.52 9.97 9.98
N ARG A 248 32.21 8.88 9.59
CA ARG A 248 33.51 8.51 10.17
C ARG A 248 34.60 9.53 9.83
N ALA A 249 34.63 10.06 8.61
CA ALA A 249 35.57 11.08 8.20
C ALA A 249 35.38 12.39 8.99
N HIS A 250 34.15 12.91 9.08
CA HIS A 250 33.84 14.13 9.84
C HIS A 250 34.18 14.02 11.33
N ARG A 251 33.97 12.85 11.96
CA ARG A 251 34.40 12.63 13.35
C ARG A 251 35.93 12.73 13.53
N ARG A 252 36.72 12.39 12.51
CA ARG A 252 38.19 12.52 12.54
C ARG A 252 38.64 13.96 12.35
N GLU A 253 37.88 14.78 11.64
CA GLU A 253 38.16 16.21 11.44
C GLU A 253 37.79 17.05 12.67
N GLY A 254 36.62 16.80 13.28
CA GLY A 254 36.14 17.52 14.46
C GLY A 254 36.82 17.18 15.79
N GLY A 255 37.68 16.16 15.82
CA GLY A 255 38.48 15.77 16.99
C GLY A 255 39.82 16.50 17.14
N LYS A 256 40.08 17.52 16.31
CA LYS A 256 41.24 18.42 16.43
C LYS A 256 40.79 19.74 17.08
N GLY A 257 40.57 19.70 18.40
CA GLY A 257 40.27 20.87 19.24
C GLY A 257 40.84 20.66 20.62
#